data_AF-A0A7Y2HK92-F1
#
_entry.id   AF-A0A7Y2HK92-F1
#
_cell.length_a   1.000
_cell.length_b   1.000
_cell.length_c   1.000
_cell.angle_alpha   90.00
_cell.angle_beta   90.00
_cell.angle_gamma   90.00
#
_symmetry.space_group_name_H-M   'P 1'
#
loop_
_entity.id
_entity.type
_entity.pdbx_description
1 polymer ?
#
loop_
_entity_poly.entity_id
_entity_poly.type
_entity_poly.pdbx_seq_one_letter_code
_entity_poly.pdbx_strand_id
1 'polypeptide(L)' 'MNTVPLYHKIIGEGEPLIIIHGLFGMSDNWASFAKRVAEERMVILVDARDHGRSP' A
#
# COMPACT_ATOMS: atom_id res chain seq x y z
N MET A 1 13.24 15.08 -12.94
CA MET A 1 12.20 14.21 -12.36
C MET A 1 11.76 14.84 -11.06
N ASN A 2 10.47 15.13 -10.89
CA ASN A 2 9.96 15.65 -9.61
C ASN A 2 9.58 14.46 -8.72
N THR A 3 10.14 14.44 -7.52
CA THR A 3 9.76 13.50 -6.46
C THR A 3 8.49 14.00 -5.82
N VAL A 4 7.50 13.12 -5.68
CA VAL A 4 6.21 13.43 -5.08
C VAL A 4 5.96 12.40 -3.97
N PRO A 5 5.61 12.83 -2.75
CA PRO A 5 5.29 11.90 -1.68
C PRO A 5 3.99 11.15 -2.01
N LEU A 6 4.00 9.83 -1.84
CA LEU A 6 2.82 8.99 -1.99
C LEU A 6 2.28 8.57 -0.64
N TYR A 7 0.97 8.55 -0.51
CA TYR A 7 0.30 7.97 0.63
C TYR A 7 0.52 6.46 0.67
N HIS A 8 0.77 5.94 1.86
CA HIS A 8 0.91 4.51 2.09
C HIS A 8 0.45 4.13 3.50
N LYS A 9 0.13 2.86 3.69
CA LYS A 9 -0.14 2.24 5.00
C LYS A 9 0.88 1.12 5.22
N ILE A 10 1.42 1.04 6.43
CA ILE A 10 2.30 -0.05 6.86
C ILE A 10 1.56 -0.86 7.92
N ILE A 11 1.54 -2.18 7.77
CA ILE A 11 0.87 -3.11 8.68
C ILE A 11 1.79 -4.30 8.91
N GLY A 12 1.93 -4.74 10.17
CA GLY A 12 2.81 -5.85 10.53
C GLY A 12 4.29 -5.47 10.54
N GLU A 13 5.13 -6.46 10.73
CA GLU A 13 6.59 -6.35 10.86
C GLU A 13 7.27 -7.52 10.13
N GLY A 14 8.59 -7.45 9.93
CA GLY A 14 9.35 -8.49 9.22
C GLY A 14 9.69 -8.13 7.77
N GLU A 15 9.83 -9.13 6.90
CA GLU A 15 10.28 -8.90 5.52
C GLU A 15 9.24 -8.08 4.73
N PRO A 16 9.64 -6.99 4.05
CA PRO A 16 8.71 -6.10 3.38
C PRO A 16 8.01 -6.74 2.18
N LEU A 17 6.69 -6.52 2.09
CA LEU A 17 5.88 -6.79 0.92
C LEU A 17 5.16 -5.50 0.49
N ILE A 18 5.50 -4.98 -0.69
CA ILE A 18 4.81 -3.83 -1.27
C ILE A 18 3.66 -4.31 -2.15
N ILE A 19 2.47 -3.76 -1.95
CA ILE A 19 1.30 -4.01 -2.80
C ILE A 19 0.90 -2.69 -3.46
N ILE A 20 0.84 -2.71 -4.79
CA ILE A 20 0.40 -1.60 -5.64
C ILE A 20 -0.88 -2.05 -6.34
N HIS A 21 -1.93 -1.24 -6.28
CA HIS A 21 -3.20 -1.53 -6.92
C HIS A 21 -3.16 -1.26 -8.44
N GLY A 22 -4.19 -1.73 -9.15
CA GLY A 22 -4.41 -1.44 -10.58
C GLY A 22 -5.36 -0.25 -10.81
N LEU A 23 -5.84 -0.12 -12.04
CA LEU A 23 -6.77 0.93 -12.48
C LEU A 23 -8.02 1.00 -11.58
N PHE A 24 -8.42 2.21 -11.21
CA PHE A 24 -9.54 2.51 -10.29
C PHE A 24 -9.38 1.95 -8.87
N GLY A 25 -8.19 1.47 -8.52
CA GLY A 25 -7.88 0.97 -7.19
C GLY A 25 -7.34 2.02 -6.23
N MET A 26 -7.20 1.63 -4.98
CA MET A 26 -6.51 2.32 -3.90
C MET A 26 -6.02 1.31 -2.85
N SER A 27 -5.21 1.75 -1.89
CA SER A 27 -4.67 0.93 -0.79
C SER A 27 -5.76 0.15 -0.07
N ASP A 28 -6.94 0.74 0.08
CA ASP A 28 -8.02 0.19 0.90
C ASP A 28 -8.68 -1.05 0.30
N ASN A 29 -8.56 -1.24 -1.02
CA ASN A 29 -9.04 -2.47 -1.67
C ASN A 29 -8.29 -3.72 -1.18
N TRP A 30 -7.07 -3.55 -0.67
CA TRP A 30 -6.21 -4.65 -0.21
C TRP A 30 -6.19 -4.84 1.30
N ALA A 31 -6.93 -4.03 2.07
CA ALA A 31 -6.82 -3.99 3.53
C ALA A 31 -7.06 -5.36 4.21
N SER A 32 -8.05 -6.14 3.76
CA SER A 32 -8.35 -7.47 4.33
C SER A 32 -7.23 -8.48 4.03
N PHE A 33 -6.69 -8.45 2.82
CA PHE A 33 -5.56 -9.30 2.44
C PHE A 33 -4.30 -8.93 3.21
N ALA A 34 -4.02 -7.63 3.31
CA ALA A 34 -2.88 -7.09 4.03
C ALA A 34 -2.89 -7.48 5.51
N LYS A 35 -4.05 -7.42 6.19
CA LYS A 35 -4.18 -7.85 7.58
C LYS A 35 -3.78 -9.31 7.79
N ARG A 36 -4.17 -10.20 6.88
CA ARG A 36 -3.82 -11.62 6.96
C ARG A 36 -2.33 -11.86 6.72
N VAL A 37 -1.74 -11.19 5.72
CA VAL A 37 -0.31 -11.35 5.41
C VAL A 37 0.59 -10.66 6.46
N ALA A 38 0.07 -9.63 7.11
CA ALA A 38 0.77 -8.89 8.16
C ALA A 38 1.06 -9.70 9.44
N GLU A 39 0.50 -10.91 9.56
CA GLU A 39 0.85 -11.86 10.61
C GLU A 39 2.31 -12.35 10.49
N GLU A 40 2.89 -12.31 9.28
CA GLU A 40 4.23 -12.83 8.99
C GLU A 40 5.17 -11.83 8.29
N ARG A 41 4.64 -10.72 7.75
CA ARG A 41 5.40 -9.77 6.92
C ARG A 41 5.03 -8.31 7.21
N MET A 42 5.94 -7.40 6.90
CA MET A 42 5.65 -5.96 6.90
C MET A 42 4.98 -5.59 5.56
N VAL A 43 3.67 -5.42 5.55
CA VAL A 43 2.91 -5.10 4.34
C VAL A 43 2.81 -3.59 4.16
N ILE A 44 3.25 -3.10 2.99
CA ILE A 44 3.19 -1.69 2.60
C ILE A 44 2.17 -1.56 1.48
N LEU A 45 1.03 -0.93 1.76
CA LEU A 45 -0.02 -0.62 0.79
C LEU A 45 0.18 0.80 0.28
N VAL A 46 0.42 0.97 -1.02
CA VAL A 46 0.68 2.28 -1.63
C VAL A 46 -0.52 2.73 -2.45
N ASP A 47 -0.93 3.98 -2.27
CA ASP A 47 -1.79 4.68 -3.24
C ASP A 47 -0.91 5.20 -4.38
N ALA A 48 -1.15 4.75 -5.61
CA ALA A 48 -0.46 5.28 -6.77
C ALA A 48 -0.76 6.78 -6.96
N ARG A 49 0.08 7.49 -7.73
CA ARG A 49 -0.19 8.90 -8.09
C ARG A 49 -1.59 9.05 -8.68
N ASP A 50 -2.27 10.14 -8.34
CA ASP A 50 -3.65 10.45 -8.75
C ASP A 50 -4.71 9.44 -8.24
N HIS A 51 -4.34 8.58 -7.29
CA HIS A 51 -5.24 7.59 -6.69
C HIS A 51 -5.31 7.74 -5.17
N GLY A 52 -6.48 7.42 -4.62
CA GLY A 52 -6.73 7.45 -3.18
C GLY A 52 -6.36 8.76 -2.52
N ARG A 53 -5.36 8.72 -1.64
CA ARG A 53 -4.88 9.88 -0.88
C ARG A 53 -3.54 10.41 -1.39
N SER A 54 -2.98 9.76 -2.40
CA SER A 54 -1.78 10.26 -3.07
C SER A 54 -2.13 11.44 -3.98
N PRO A 55 -1.21 12.41 -4.09
CA PRO A 55 -1.37 13.55 -4.99
C PRO A 55 -1.30 13.16 -6.46
#